data_AF-A0A354YZR5-F1
#
_entry.id   AF-A0A354YZR5-F1
#
_cell.length_a   1.000
_cell.length_b   1.000
_cell.length_c   1.000
_cell.angle_alpha   90.00
_cell.angle_beta   90.00
_cell.angle_gamma   90.00
#
_symmetry.space_group_name_H-M   'P 1'
#
loop_
_entity.id
_entity.type
_entity.pdbx_description
1 polymer ?
#
loop_
_entity_poly.entity_id
_entity_poly.type
_entity_poly.pdbx_seq_one_letter_code
_entity_poly.pdbx_strand_id
1 'polypeptide(L)'
;MIMAADRDPVAPASASLAERWLRWLIRRPLAVCVLVLVMAALSVIAAGQRLGVHTNPADLLDRDLPFQTARARIAEAFPHLENSVLLVVEAASPEQARTTAQQVVERLRAMPETVRSVDWPAGEAFFLDHGLLL
;
A
#
# COMPACT_ATOMS: atom_id res chain seq x y z
N MET A 1 39.94 -48.56 16.80
CA MET A 1 39.04 -49.71 16.58
C MET A 1 37.84 -49.54 17.50
N ILE A 2 36.70 -49.11 16.92
CA ILE A 2 35.30 -49.33 17.31
C ILE A 2 34.90 -48.87 18.74
N MET A 3 34.23 -47.73 18.90
CA MET A 3 32.80 -47.41 18.68
C MET A 3 32.07 -47.35 20.02
N ALA A 4 32.07 -46.14 20.60
CA ALA A 4 31.15 -45.74 21.64
C ALA A 4 29.88 -45.21 20.98
N ALA A 5 28.73 -45.69 21.43
CA ALA A 5 27.50 -44.91 21.60
C ALA A 5 26.46 -45.86 22.17
N ASP A 6 26.36 -45.77 23.50
CA ASP A 6 25.26 -46.21 24.33
C ASP A 6 23.92 -46.00 23.62
N ARG A 7 23.16 -47.08 23.44
CA ARG A 7 21.80 -47.03 22.90
C ARG A 7 20.86 -46.98 24.08
N ASP A 8 20.34 -45.79 24.38
CA ASP A 8 19.25 -45.64 25.34
C ASP A 8 18.04 -46.51 24.93
N PRO A 9 17.41 -47.23 25.87
CA PRO A 9 16.23 -48.02 25.60
C PRO A 9 15.03 -47.10 25.36
N VAL A 10 14.50 -47.11 24.14
CA VAL A 10 13.24 -46.43 23.79
C VAL A 10 12.11 -47.02 24.64
N ALA A 11 11.69 -46.25 25.65
CA ALA A 11 10.54 -46.56 26.50
C ALA A 11 9.27 -46.79 25.66
N PRO A 12 8.33 -47.65 26.09
CA PRO A 12 7.15 -48.01 25.30
C PRO A 12 6.32 -46.76 25.01
N ALA A 13 6.34 -46.34 23.74
CA ALA A 13 5.69 -45.13 23.26
C ALA A 13 4.18 -45.21 23.51
N SER A 14 3.70 -44.52 24.53
CA SER A 14 2.31 -44.08 24.57
C SER A 14 2.04 -43.36 23.25
N ALA A 15 1.24 -43.95 22.37
CA ALA A 15 1.03 -43.49 20.99
C ALA A 15 1.07 -41.96 20.94
N SER A 16 2.16 -41.41 20.38
CA SER A 16 2.39 -39.99 20.44
C SER A 16 1.28 -39.29 19.64
N LEU A 17 0.90 -38.07 20.03
CA LEU A 17 -0.09 -37.29 19.28
C LEU A 17 0.31 -37.21 17.78
N ALA A 18 1.61 -37.10 17.52
CA ALA A 18 2.21 -37.12 16.20
C ALA A 18 1.95 -38.44 15.43
N GLU A 19 2.12 -39.61 16.05
CA GLU A 19 1.84 -40.90 15.40
C GLU A 19 0.36 -41.12 15.09
N ARG A 20 -0.53 -40.64 15.97
CA ARG A 20 -1.98 -40.69 15.72
C ARG A 20 -2.36 -39.79 14.55
N TRP A 21 -1.76 -38.61 14.50
CA TRP A 21 -1.95 -37.65 13.41
C TRP A 21 -1.42 -38.23 12.09
N LEU A 22 -0.20 -38.79 12.09
CA LEU A 22 0.41 -39.40 10.91
C LEU A 22 -0.40 -40.60 10.38
N ARG A 23 -0.88 -41.49 11.26
CA ARG A 23 -1.77 -42.60 10.86
C ARG A 23 -3.08 -42.12 10.27
N TRP A 24 -3.62 -41.00 10.76
CA TRP A 24 -4.82 -40.38 10.22
C TRP A 24 -4.57 -39.78 8.83
N LEU A 25 -3.43 -39.10 8.63
CA LEU A 25 -3.00 -38.60 7.32
C LEU A 25 -2.84 -39.74 6.30
N ILE A 26 -2.16 -40.83 6.68
CA ILE A 26 -1.87 -41.97 5.78
C ILE A 26 -3.14 -42.77 5.44
N ARG A 27 -4.14 -42.81 6.32
CA ARG A 27 -5.41 -43.53 6.07
C ARG A 27 -6.29 -42.90 5.00
N ARG A 28 -6.13 -41.60 4.70
CA ARG A 28 -6.94 -40.89 3.71
C ARG A 28 -6.09 -39.91 2.88
N PRO A 29 -5.14 -40.42 2.06
CA PRO A 29 -4.19 -39.57 1.35
C PRO A 29 -4.89 -38.61 0.37
N LEU A 30 -5.93 -39.06 -0.33
CA LEU A 30 -6.70 -38.22 -1.25
C LEU A 30 -7.41 -37.06 -0.53
N ALA A 31 -7.97 -37.29 0.66
CA ALA A 31 -8.64 -36.24 1.42
C ALA A 31 -7.65 -35.18 1.91
N VAL A 32 -6.44 -35.59 2.33
CA VAL A 32 -5.36 -34.69 2.71
C VAL A 32 -4.88 -33.87 1.51
N CYS A 33 -4.68 -34.50 0.35
CA CYS A 33 -4.28 -33.80 -0.87
C CYS A 33 -5.33 -32.76 -1.29
N VAL A 34 -6.62 -33.12 -1.28
CA VAL A 34 -7.71 -32.18 -1.59
C VAL A 34 -7.75 -31.04 -0.58
N LEU A 35 -7.61 -31.32 0.72
CA LEU A 35 -7.59 -30.29 1.76
C LEU A 35 -6.43 -29.30 1.57
N VAL A 36 -5.22 -29.81 1.31
CA VAL A 36 -4.05 -28.97 1.03
C VAL A 36 -4.25 -28.15 -0.23
N LEU A 37 -4.81 -28.74 -1.29
CA LEU A 37 -5.11 -28.03 -2.53
C LEU A 37 -6.13 -26.91 -2.31
N VAL A 38 -7.17 -27.17 -1.53
CA VAL A 38 -8.18 -26.16 -1.16
C VAL A 38 -7.56 -25.05 -0.32
N MET A 39 -6.73 -25.38 0.67
CA MET A 39 -6.03 -24.38 1.49
C MET A 39 -5.07 -23.53 0.65
N ALA A 40 -4.35 -24.15 -0.29
CA ALA A 40 -3.48 -23.44 -1.22
C ALA A 40 -4.28 -22.50 -2.14
N ALA A 41 -5.39 -22.98 -2.71
CA ALA A 41 -6.27 -22.16 -3.54
C ALA A 41 -6.86 -20.98 -2.76
N LEU A 42 -7.34 -21.21 -1.53
CA LEU A 42 -7.83 -20.16 -0.63
C LEU A 42 -6.73 -19.15 -0.29
N SER A 43 -5.50 -19.62 -0.06
CA SER A 43 -4.35 -18.76 0.18
C SER A 43 -4.04 -17.89 -1.04
N VAL A 44 -4.05 -18.46 -2.25
CA VAL A 44 -3.85 -17.69 -3.50
C VAL A 44 -4.96 -16.67 -3.72
N ILE A 45 -6.22 -17.03 -3.46
CA ILE A 45 -7.36 -16.10 -3.58
C ILE A 45 -7.22 -14.97 -2.55
N ALA A 46 -6.93 -15.30 -1.30
CA ALA A 46 -6.73 -14.31 -0.23
C ALA A 46 -5.54 -13.40 -0.53
N ALA A 47 -4.43 -13.97 -1.04
CA ALA A 47 -3.25 -13.24 -1.48
C ALA A 47 -3.59 -12.30 -2.65
N GLY A 48 -4.28 -12.78 -3.69
CA GLY A 48 -4.67 -11.96 -4.83
C GLY A 48 -5.63 -10.82 -4.48
N GLN A 49 -6.46 -10.99 -3.45
CA GLN A 49 -7.38 -9.95 -2.99
C GLN A 49 -6.76 -8.96 -1.99
N ARG A 50 -5.71 -9.37 -1.26
CA ARG A 50 -5.16 -8.60 -0.13
C ARG A 50 -3.72 -8.13 -0.32
N LEU A 51 -2.97 -8.65 -1.29
CA LEU A 51 -1.67 -8.08 -1.68
C LEU A 51 -1.90 -6.76 -2.41
N GLY A 52 -2.01 -5.68 -1.64
CA GLY A 52 -1.76 -4.33 -2.12
C GLY A 52 -0.31 -3.95 -1.80
N VAL A 53 0.46 -3.52 -2.80
CA VAL A 53 1.75 -2.88 -2.55
C VAL A 53 1.45 -1.48 -2.01
N HIS A 54 1.61 -1.29 -0.70
CA HIS A 54 1.45 0.01 -0.07
C HIS A 54 2.79 0.73 -0.15
N THR A 55 2.89 1.72 -1.02
CA THR A 55 4.11 2.53 -1.22
C THR A 55 4.15 3.76 -0.30
N ASN A 56 3.24 3.87 0.68
CA ASN A 56 3.25 4.97 1.62
C ASN A 56 4.33 4.73 2.69
N PRO A 57 5.42 5.53 2.72
CA PRO A 57 6.48 5.35 3.71
C PRO A 57 5.99 5.59 5.15
N ALA A 58 4.84 6.25 5.34
CA ALA A 58 4.22 6.41 6.66
C ALA A 58 3.80 5.08 7.27
N ASP A 59 3.46 4.08 6.45
CA ASP A 59 2.97 2.78 6.92
C ASP A 59 4.11 1.84 7.35
N LEU A 60 5.36 2.25 7.11
CA LEU A 60 6.56 1.54 7.58
C LEU A 60 6.90 1.83 9.04
N LEU A 61 6.31 2.89 9.61
CA LEU A 61 6.58 3.39 10.95
C LEU A 61 5.35 3.18 11.83
N ASP A 62 5.59 3.00 13.13
CA ASP A 62 4.51 2.82 14.10
C ASP A 62 3.51 3.99 14.03
N ARG A 63 2.22 3.66 14.08
CA ARG A 63 1.13 4.62 13.91
C ARG A 63 0.99 5.53 15.13
N ASP A 64 1.48 5.09 16.30
CA ASP A 64 1.38 5.81 17.57
C ASP A 64 2.51 6.83 17.80
N LEU A 65 3.36 7.06 16.80
CA LEU A 65 4.42 8.07 16.91
C LEU A 65 3.83 9.50 16.96
N PRO A 66 4.37 10.41 17.79
CA PRO A 66 3.84 11.76 17.94
C PRO A 66 3.69 12.54 16.62
N PHE A 67 4.63 12.37 15.69
CA PHE A 67 4.58 13.03 14.38
C PHE A 67 3.49 12.45 13.46
N GLN A 68 3.14 11.16 13.59
CA GLN A 68 2.05 10.55 12.81
C GLN A 68 0.70 11.09 13.27
N THR A 69 0.52 11.26 14.58
CA THR A 69 -0.68 11.91 15.14
C THR A 69 -0.79 13.36 14.66
N ALA A 70 0.32 14.12 14.68
CA ALA A 70 0.32 15.49 14.17
C ALA A 70 -0.01 15.54 12.67
N ARG A 71 0.55 14.62 11.88
CA ARG A 71 0.31 14.52 10.45
C ARG A 71 -1.15 14.15 10.12
N ALA A 72 -1.74 13.23 10.88
CA ALA A 72 -3.17 12.90 10.78
C ALA A 72 -4.06 14.12 11.07
N ARG A 73 -3.75 14.91 12.11
CA ARG A 73 -4.48 16.16 12.41
C ARG A 73 -4.38 17.18 11.28
N ILE A 74 -3.22 17.30 10.64
CA ILE A 74 -3.04 18.19 9.48
C ILE A 74 -3.86 17.69 8.29
N ALA A 75 -3.83 16.38 8.01
CA ALA A 75 -4.63 15.77 6.94
C ALA A 75 -6.15 15.95 7.16
N GLU A 76 -6.62 15.84 8.40
CA GLU A 76 -8.02 16.10 8.78
C GLU A 76 -8.40 17.57 8.65
N ALA A 77 -7.53 18.49 9.04
CA ALA A 77 -7.78 19.93 8.96
C ALA A 77 -7.70 20.48 7.52
N PHE A 78 -6.87 19.88 6.68
CA PHE A 78 -6.61 20.31 5.30
C PHE A 78 -6.74 19.16 4.29
N PRO A 79 -7.95 18.57 4.14
CA PRO A 79 -8.16 17.39 3.31
C PRO A 79 -7.92 17.63 1.81
N HIS A 80 -7.82 18.88 1.39
CA HIS A 80 -7.52 19.31 0.02
C HIS A 80 -6.01 19.27 -0.30
N LEU A 81 -5.14 19.29 0.73
CA LEU A 81 -3.69 19.16 0.55
C LEU A 81 -3.26 17.70 0.35
N GLU A 82 -4.05 16.76 0.87
CA GLU A 82 -3.88 15.33 0.63
C GLU A 82 -4.24 14.98 -0.83
N ASN A 83 -3.40 14.17 -1.49
CA ASN A 83 -3.56 13.74 -2.88
C ASN A 83 -3.57 14.87 -3.94
N SER A 84 -3.03 16.05 -3.61
CA SER A 84 -2.82 17.11 -4.58
C SER A 84 -1.56 16.85 -5.43
N VAL A 85 -1.63 17.18 -6.72
CA VAL A 85 -0.51 17.09 -7.66
C VAL A 85 -0.04 18.49 -8.04
N LEU A 86 1.24 18.78 -7.82
CA LEU A 86 1.85 20.02 -8.26
C LEU A 86 2.29 19.88 -9.72
N LEU A 87 1.71 20.70 -10.60
CA LEU A 87 2.08 20.77 -12.01
C LEU A 87 2.88 22.05 -12.28
N VAL A 88 4.08 21.88 -12.84
CA VAL A 88 4.96 23.00 -13.21
C VAL A 88 4.94 23.18 -14.72
N VAL A 89 4.65 24.39 -15.19
CA VAL A 89 4.64 24.75 -16.61
C VAL A 89 5.89 25.58 -16.91
N GLU A 90 6.77 25.03 -17.74
CA GLU A 90 7.99 25.69 -18.20
C GLU A 90 7.85 26.08 -19.68
N ALA A 91 8.27 27.30 -20.03
CA ALA A 91 8.26 27.80 -21.40
C ALA A 91 9.41 28.78 -21.65
N ALA A 92 9.70 29.07 -22.92
CA ALA A 92 10.81 29.95 -23.32
C ALA A 92 10.63 31.41 -22.89
N SER A 93 9.39 31.85 -22.61
CA SER A 93 9.12 33.17 -22.04
C SER A 93 8.05 33.10 -20.94
N PRO A 94 8.04 34.06 -19.99
CA PRO A 94 7.03 34.12 -18.94
C PRO A 94 5.60 34.24 -19.49
N GLU A 95 5.42 34.96 -20.59
CA GLU A 95 4.12 35.15 -21.24
C GLU A 95 3.60 33.84 -21.86
N GLN A 96 4.49 33.07 -22.50
CA GLN A 96 4.16 31.74 -23.02
C GLN A 96 3.84 30.75 -21.90
N ALA A 97 4.58 30.81 -20.79
CA ALA A 97 4.32 29.97 -19.62
C ALA A 97 2.93 30.25 -19.04
N ARG A 98 2.57 31.54 -18.86
CA ARG A 98 1.23 31.95 -18.39
C ARG A 98 0.12 31.50 -19.33
N THR A 99 0.27 31.71 -20.63
CA THR A 99 -0.73 31.30 -21.63
C THR A 99 -0.93 29.78 -21.62
N THR A 100 0.17 29.03 -21.53
CA THR A 100 0.13 27.56 -21.48
C THR A 100 -0.51 27.07 -20.18
N ALA A 101 -0.16 27.67 -19.05
CA ALA A 101 -0.76 27.35 -17.74
C ALA A 101 -2.27 27.59 -17.75
N GLN A 102 -2.73 28.71 -18.33
CA GLN A 102 -4.15 29.00 -18.47
C GLN A 102 -4.88 27.93 -19.29
N GLN A 103 -4.34 27.53 -20.45
CA GLN A 103 -4.94 26.47 -21.28
C GLN A 103 -5.00 25.12 -20.56
N VAL A 104 -3.98 24.79 -19.78
CA VAL A 104 -3.95 23.57 -18.97
C VAL A 104 -5.02 23.62 -17.89
N VAL A 105 -5.14 24.72 -17.17
CA VAL A 105 -6.16 24.92 -16.13
C VAL A 105 -7.56 24.79 -16.72
N GLU A 106 -7.84 25.43 -17.86
CA GLU A 106 -9.13 25.33 -18.56
C GLU A 106 -9.47 23.89 -18.95
N ARG A 107 -8.51 23.14 -19.50
CA ARG A 107 -8.71 21.72 -19.86
C ARG A 107 -8.94 20.83 -18.65
N LEU A 108 -8.18 21.02 -17.57
CA LEU A 108 -8.34 20.22 -16.35
C LEU A 108 -9.68 20.50 -15.67
N ARG A 109 -10.14 21.76 -15.66
CA ARG A 109 -11.46 22.14 -15.14
C ARG A 109 -12.62 21.57 -15.97
N ALA A 110 -12.39 21.32 -17.27
CA ALA A 110 -13.36 20.67 -18.14
C ALA A 110 -13.46 19.14 -17.90
N MET A 111 -12.65 18.56 -17.01
CA MET A 111 -12.63 17.12 -16.68
C MET A 111 -12.99 16.84 -15.21
N PRO A 112 -14.19 17.23 -14.73
CA PRO A 112 -14.56 17.14 -13.31
C PRO A 112 -14.65 15.69 -12.79
N GLU A 113 -14.85 14.72 -13.70
CA GLU A 113 -14.87 13.28 -13.37
C GLU A 113 -13.47 12.74 -13.00
N THR A 114 -12.40 13.40 -13.46
CA THR A 114 -11.02 12.98 -13.23
C THR A 114 -10.29 13.90 -12.25
N VAL A 115 -10.60 15.20 -12.27
CA VAL A 115 -9.92 16.22 -11.47
C VAL A 115 -10.95 16.99 -10.66
N ARG A 116 -10.87 16.87 -9.33
CA ARG A 116 -11.85 17.45 -8.42
C ARG A 116 -11.81 18.98 -8.36
N SER A 117 -10.60 19.55 -8.36
CA SER A 117 -10.37 20.99 -8.30
C SER A 117 -9.01 21.33 -8.91
N VAL A 118 -8.89 22.54 -9.43
CA VAL A 118 -7.66 23.07 -10.02
C VAL A 118 -7.43 24.48 -9.48
N ASP A 119 -6.41 24.60 -8.64
CA ASP A 119 -6.01 25.85 -8.01
C ASP A 119 -4.75 26.39 -8.71
N TRP A 120 -4.87 27.60 -9.27
CA TRP A 120 -3.75 28.33 -9.86
C TRP A 120 -3.75 29.76 -9.31
N PRO A 121 -3.19 29.98 -8.11
CA PRO A 121 -3.22 31.29 -7.45
C PRO A 121 -2.60 32.39 -8.31
N ALA A 122 -1.53 32.05 -9.04
CA ALA A 122 -0.82 33.01 -9.89
C ALA A 122 -1.61 33.51 -11.11
N GLY A 123 -2.72 32.84 -11.45
CA GLY A 123 -3.64 33.28 -12.50
C GLY A 123 -4.87 34.03 -11.99
N GLU A 124 -5.02 34.23 -10.68
CA GLU A 124 -6.17 34.97 -10.16
C GLU A 124 -6.04 36.48 -10.41
N ALA A 125 -7.17 37.14 -10.70
CA ALA A 125 -7.23 38.57 -10.97
C ALA A 125 -6.59 39.39 -9.85
N PHE A 126 -6.74 38.98 -8.59
CA PHE A 126 -6.12 39.64 -7.46
C PHE A 126 -4.59 39.76 -7.63
N PHE A 127 -3.89 38.69 -7.99
CA PHE A 127 -2.44 38.71 -8.13
C PHE A 127 -1.97 39.41 -9.41
N LEU A 128 -2.77 39.35 -10.47
CA LEU A 128 -2.50 40.04 -11.74
C LEU A 128 -2.66 41.55 -11.59
N ASP A 129 -3.75 41.99 -10.96
CA ASP A 129 -4.09 43.41 -10.81
C ASP A 129 -3.20 44.13 -9.80
N HIS A 130 -2.70 43.41 -8.79
CA HIS A 130 -1.90 43.99 -7.70
C HIS A 130 -0.39 43.77 -7.87
N GLY A 131 0.05 43.10 -8.95
CA GLY A 131 1.47 42.91 -9.26
C GLY A 131 2.26 42.17 -8.17
N LEU A 132 1.60 41.30 -7.40
CA LEU A 132 2.19 40.63 -6.23
C LEU A 132 3.07 39.42 -6.58
N LEU A 133 3.19 39.10 -7.87
CA LEU A 133 3.97 38.00 -8.41
C LEU A 133 4.88 38.53 -9.52
N LEU A 134 5.92 39.26 -9.11
CA LEU A 134 7.06 39.64 -9.94
C LEU A 134 8.17 38.60 -9.82
#